data_AF-A0A8J5BZ68-F1
#
_entry.id   AF-A0A8J5BZ68-F1
#
_cell.length_a   1.000
_cell.length_b   1.000
_cell.length_c   1.000
_cell.angle_alpha   90.00
_cell.angle_beta   90.00
_cell.angle_gamma   90.00
#
_symmetry.space_group_name_H-M   'P 1'
#
loop_
_entity.id
_entity.type
_entity.pdbx_description
1 polymer ?
#
loop_
_entity_poly.entity_id
_entity_poly.type
_entity_poly.pdbx_seq_one_letter_code
_entity_poly.pdbx_strand_id
1 'polypeptide(L)'
;MAEQVQSLELKLAGAEKLNDKLKIVSNELVQADSQCLRLMRELKNTKEELIKSDLQRENHEAVILDLQCEIESLKLEITALEQRYVEDERLGQQLAEEKTRTDECFVTLQIQLKEKQHVISCLEDENTALRERMILFHEHANQSPNDVKLDKYLRYYSKIMTQMLLPGDLDEALVQSTWKHVRGVVACTAYYASVCAMHVLRRLGMGIFQHCLPSSGNVVPSIAKQTATSQDEIVKDEIEKMAKQIHESGLLVKQLKEELKEVKLKANEEAEDLTQEMAELRYQFTVMLEEESKRRAFVEEASIRRVEDLELQVQNEQERSATAMRRFQEVNELAKKQSTEISKLKRALEV
;
A
#
# COMPACT_ATOMS: atom_id res chain seq x y z
N MET A 1 -77.01 -76.58 62.76
CA MET A 1 -75.74 -76.20 63.40
C MET A 1 -74.52 -76.82 62.72
N ALA A 2 -74.38 -78.16 62.61
CA ALA A 2 -73.20 -78.78 62.00
C ALA A 2 -72.90 -78.33 60.55
N GLU A 3 -73.92 -78.19 59.70
CA GLU A 3 -73.76 -77.72 58.30
C GLU A 3 -73.32 -76.26 58.21
N GLN A 4 -73.79 -75.40 59.13
CA GLN A 4 -73.39 -73.99 59.18
C GLN A 4 -71.95 -73.82 59.66
N VAL A 5 -71.51 -74.69 60.57
CA VAL A 5 -70.10 -74.76 61.03
C VAL A 5 -69.18 -75.21 59.88
N GLN A 6 -69.52 -76.29 59.18
CA GLN A 6 -68.74 -76.72 58.00
C GLN A 6 -68.71 -75.67 56.88
N SER A 7 -69.82 -74.98 56.64
CA SER A 7 -69.89 -73.87 55.67
C SER A 7 -68.96 -72.72 56.07
N LEU A 8 -68.90 -72.37 57.36
CA LEU A 8 -67.99 -71.36 57.87
C LEU A 8 -66.52 -71.76 57.75
N GLU A 9 -66.17 -72.99 58.13
CA GLU A 9 -64.81 -73.52 58.03
C GLU A 9 -64.31 -73.47 56.59
N LEU A 10 -65.15 -73.89 55.63
CA LEU A 10 -64.83 -73.82 54.21
C LEU A 10 -64.60 -72.37 53.73
N LYS A 11 -65.42 -71.42 54.16
CA LYS A 11 -65.26 -70.00 53.78
C LYS A 11 -64.05 -69.35 54.46
N LEU A 12 -63.73 -69.71 55.69
CA LEU A 12 -62.53 -69.25 56.39
C LEU A 12 -61.27 -69.72 55.66
N ALA A 13 -61.18 -71.00 55.30
CA ALA A 13 -60.07 -71.52 54.49
C ALA A 13 -59.98 -70.82 53.11
N GLY A 14 -61.13 -70.53 52.50
CA GLY A 14 -61.21 -69.73 51.27
C GLY A 14 -60.69 -68.30 51.44
N ALA A 15 -60.97 -67.66 52.58
CA ALA A 15 -60.53 -66.32 52.90
C ALA A 15 -59.02 -66.23 53.17
N GLU A 16 -58.44 -67.23 53.85
CA GLU A 16 -56.99 -67.34 54.03
C GLU A 16 -56.27 -67.41 52.67
N LYS A 17 -56.76 -68.26 51.76
CA LYS A 17 -56.22 -68.37 50.40
C LYS A 17 -56.34 -67.08 49.60
N LEU A 18 -57.44 -66.33 49.76
CA LEU A 18 -57.61 -65.03 49.12
C LEU A 18 -56.69 -63.96 49.71
N ASN A 19 -56.47 -63.99 51.02
CA ASN A 19 -55.53 -63.10 51.70
C ASN A 19 -54.09 -63.33 51.22
N ASP A 20 -53.67 -64.58 51.03
CA ASP A 20 -52.34 -64.90 50.48
C ASP A 20 -52.19 -64.39 49.05
N LYS A 21 -53.23 -64.56 48.21
CA LYS A 21 -53.26 -63.94 46.87
C LYS A 21 -53.18 -62.43 46.92
N LEU A 22 -53.88 -61.79 47.86
CA LEU A 22 -53.89 -60.35 48.03
C LEU A 22 -52.49 -59.84 48.40
N LYS A 23 -51.77 -60.54 49.28
CA LYS A 23 -50.36 -60.24 49.60
C LYS A 23 -49.44 -60.37 48.38
N ILE A 24 -49.57 -61.44 47.59
CA ILE A 24 -48.76 -61.64 46.38
C ILE A 24 -48.99 -60.50 45.39
N VAL A 25 -50.25 -60.21 45.05
CA VAL A 25 -50.58 -59.17 44.06
C VAL A 25 -50.23 -57.77 44.59
N SER A 26 -50.35 -57.52 45.90
CA SER A 26 -49.91 -56.28 46.53
C SER A 26 -48.40 -56.09 46.39
N ASN A 27 -47.61 -57.13 46.61
CA ASN A 27 -46.15 -57.06 46.48
C ASN A 27 -45.73 -56.86 45.02
N GLU A 28 -46.39 -57.55 44.08
CA GLU A 28 -46.16 -57.35 42.64
C GLU A 28 -46.45 -55.91 42.20
N LEU A 29 -47.55 -55.32 42.69
CA LEU A 29 -47.92 -53.93 42.41
C LEU A 29 -46.87 -52.96 42.96
N VAL A 30 -46.50 -53.09 44.23
CA VAL A 30 -45.47 -52.24 44.86
C VAL A 30 -44.14 -52.35 44.12
N GLN A 31 -43.77 -53.56 43.70
CA GLN A 31 -42.54 -53.78 42.94
C GLN A 31 -42.59 -53.06 41.58
N ALA A 32 -43.66 -53.26 40.81
CA ALA A 32 -43.83 -52.61 39.50
C ALA A 32 -43.84 -51.07 39.61
N ASP A 33 -44.54 -50.52 40.60
CA ASP A 33 -44.58 -49.07 40.86
C ASP A 33 -43.20 -48.52 41.20
N SER A 34 -42.46 -49.23 42.07
CA SER A 34 -41.10 -48.81 42.44
C SER A 34 -40.13 -48.83 41.27
N GLN A 35 -40.26 -49.82 40.37
CA GLN A 35 -39.43 -49.96 39.18
C GLN A 35 -39.77 -48.88 38.15
N CYS A 36 -41.04 -48.60 37.93
CA CYS A 36 -41.51 -47.51 37.06
C CYS A 36 -40.99 -46.15 37.54
N LEU A 37 -41.09 -45.85 38.84
CA LEU A 37 -40.59 -44.60 39.41
C LEU A 37 -39.07 -44.44 39.23
N ARG A 38 -38.31 -45.53 39.38
CA ARG A 38 -36.86 -45.53 39.14
C ARG A 38 -36.55 -45.20 37.68
N LEU A 39 -37.17 -45.90 36.74
CA LEU A 39 -36.94 -45.71 35.31
C LEU A 39 -37.35 -44.31 34.84
N MET A 40 -38.47 -43.78 35.33
CA MET A 40 -38.88 -42.40 35.03
C MET A 40 -37.86 -41.37 35.52
N ARG A 41 -37.23 -41.60 36.67
CA ARG A 41 -36.17 -40.72 37.18
C ARG A 41 -34.92 -40.79 36.30
N GLU A 42 -34.50 -41.99 35.93
CA GLU A 42 -33.36 -42.18 35.02
C GLU A 42 -33.61 -41.50 33.67
N LEU A 43 -34.78 -41.72 33.07
CA LEU A 43 -35.18 -41.09 31.81
C LEU A 43 -35.17 -39.55 31.90
N LYS A 44 -35.68 -39.00 33.01
CA LYS A 44 -35.67 -37.56 33.25
C LYS A 44 -34.24 -37.02 33.32
N ASN A 45 -33.37 -37.66 34.10
CA ASN A 45 -31.98 -37.23 34.23
C ASN A 45 -31.25 -37.27 32.87
N THR A 46 -31.42 -38.34 32.09
CA THR A 46 -30.79 -38.46 30.77
C THR A 46 -31.31 -37.40 29.79
N LYS A 47 -32.59 -37.04 29.85
CA LYS A 47 -33.17 -35.96 29.04
C LYS A 47 -32.60 -34.59 29.43
N GLU A 48 -32.45 -34.32 30.73
CA GLU A 48 -31.85 -33.08 31.21
C GLU A 48 -30.38 -32.95 30.80
N GLU A 49 -29.60 -34.04 30.88
CA GLU A 49 -28.22 -34.09 30.40
C GLU A 49 -28.13 -33.82 28.89
N LEU A 50 -29.04 -34.39 28.10
CA LEU A 50 -29.10 -34.17 26.65
C LEU A 50 -29.39 -32.69 26.33
N ILE A 51 -30.40 -32.09 26.96
CA ILE A 51 -30.73 -30.67 26.78
C ILE A 51 -29.53 -29.78 27.14
N LYS A 52 -28.82 -30.10 28.23
CA LYS A 52 -27.63 -29.33 28.63
C LYS A 52 -26.51 -29.45 27.59
N SER A 53 -26.29 -30.65 27.05
CA SER A 53 -25.31 -30.89 25.99
C SER A 53 -25.66 -30.11 24.71
N ASP A 54 -26.93 -30.09 24.33
CA ASP A 54 -27.42 -29.32 23.18
C ASP A 54 -27.18 -27.82 23.33
N LEU A 55 -27.49 -27.27 24.52
CA LEU A 55 -27.22 -25.86 24.79
C LEU A 55 -25.72 -25.53 24.73
N GLN A 56 -24.86 -26.43 25.22
CA GLN A 56 -23.40 -26.26 25.10
C GLN A 56 -22.95 -26.31 23.64
N ARG A 57 -23.54 -27.17 22.82
CA ARG A 57 -23.28 -27.24 21.38
C ARG A 57 -23.66 -25.93 20.69
N GLU A 58 -24.86 -25.40 20.93
CA GLU A 58 -25.30 -24.11 20.39
C GLU A 58 -24.35 -22.96 20.78
N ASN A 59 -23.87 -22.95 22.02
CA ASN A 59 -22.88 -21.96 22.46
C ASN A 59 -21.54 -22.08 21.70
N HIS A 60 -21.06 -23.31 21.47
CA HIS A 60 -19.85 -23.52 20.67
C HIS A 60 -20.06 -23.12 19.20
N GLU A 61 -21.23 -23.41 18.61
CA GLU A 61 -21.59 -23.00 17.24
C GLU A 61 -21.59 -21.47 17.10
N ALA A 62 -22.11 -20.73 18.09
CA ALA A 62 -22.06 -19.26 18.11
C ALA A 62 -20.61 -18.74 18.11
N VAL A 63 -19.75 -19.28 18.97
CA VAL A 63 -18.32 -18.90 19.02
C VAL A 63 -17.61 -19.21 17.70
N ILE A 64 -17.93 -20.34 17.06
CA ILE A 64 -17.37 -20.69 15.74
C ILE A 64 -17.78 -19.66 14.69
N LEU A 65 -19.04 -19.23 14.67
CA LEU A 65 -19.50 -18.18 13.76
C LEU A 65 -18.76 -16.85 14.00
N ASP A 66 -18.58 -16.44 15.25
CA ASP A 66 -17.88 -15.20 15.59
C ASP A 66 -16.43 -15.22 15.08
N LEU A 67 -15.72 -16.33 15.32
CA LEU A 67 -14.35 -16.52 14.82
C LEU A 67 -14.30 -16.56 13.28
N GLN A 68 -15.30 -17.16 12.63
CA GLN A 68 -15.38 -17.18 11.18
C GLN A 68 -15.59 -15.78 10.60
N CYS A 69 -16.39 -14.94 11.25
CA CYS A 69 -16.56 -13.53 10.89
C CYS A 69 -15.24 -12.75 11.05
N GLU A 70 -14.50 -12.97 12.14
CA GLU A 70 -13.19 -12.33 12.37
C GLU A 70 -12.17 -12.74 11.28
N ILE A 71 -12.09 -14.03 10.95
CA ILE A 71 -11.24 -14.54 9.88
C ILE A 71 -11.58 -13.88 8.53
N GLU A 72 -12.87 -13.75 8.20
CA GLU A 72 -13.28 -13.17 6.93
C GLU A 72 -12.99 -11.65 6.88
N SER A 73 -13.15 -10.95 8.01
CA SER A 73 -12.74 -9.54 8.13
C SER A 73 -11.24 -9.37 7.87
N LEU A 74 -10.41 -10.21 8.50
CA LEU A 74 -8.95 -10.15 8.32
C LEU A 74 -8.53 -10.48 6.88
N LYS A 75 -9.18 -11.43 6.21
CA LYS A 75 -8.92 -11.70 4.78
C LYS A 75 -9.22 -10.48 3.91
N LEU A 76 -10.32 -9.77 4.16
CA LEU A 76 -10.65 -8.53 3.44
C LEU A 76 -9.59 -7.45 3.68
N GLU A 77 -9.07 -7.32 4.90
CA GLU A 77 -7.97 -6.39 5.20
C GLU A 77 -6.67 -6.76 4.49
N ILE A 78 -6.29 -8.05 4.48
CA ILE A 78 -5.12 -8.56 3.77
C ILE A 78 -5.23 -8.27 2.28
N THR A 79 -6.35 -8.62 1.64
CA THR A 79 -6.56 -8.33 0.21
C THR A 79 -6.51 -6.84 -0.12
N ALA A 80 -7.03 -5.98 0.77
CA ALA A 80 -6.92 -4.53 0.61
C ALA A 80 -5.47 -4.02 0.77
N LEU A 81 -4.66 -4.66 1.60
CA LEU A 81 -3.22 -4.37 1.71
C LEU A 81 -2.45 -4.83 0.47
N GLU A 82 -2.72 -6.03 -0.04
CA GLU A 82 -2.12 -6.55 -1.27
C GLU A 82 -2.39 -5.63 -2.47
N GLN A 83 -3.63 -5.16 -2.62
CA GLN A 83 -3.99 -4.20 -3.69
C GLN A 83 -3.21 -2.89 -3.58
N ARG A 84 -3.06 -2.36 -2.36
CA ARG A 84 -2.28 -1.12 -2.12
C ARG A 84 -0.81 -1.33 -2.42
N TYR A 85 -0.24 -2.47 -2.03
CA TYR A 85 1.16 -2.80 -2.33
C TYR A 85 1.42 -2.84 -3.85
N VAL A 86 0.54 -3.49 -4.61
CA VAL A 86 0.65 -3.55 -6.08
C VAL A 86 0.55 -2.15 -6.70
N GLU A 87 -0.35 -1.31 -6.18
CA GLU A 87 -0.50 0.07 -6.65
C GLU A 87 0.73 0.94 -6.33
N ASP A 88 1.31 0.79 -5.13
CA ASP A 88 2.54 1.47 -4.75
C ASP A 88 3.73 1.03 -5.62
N GLU A 89 3.83 -0.26 -5.96
CA GLU A 89 4.85 -0.77 -6.88
C GLU A 89 4.68 -0.16 -8.29
N ARG A 90 3.44 -0.07 -8.78
CA ARG A 90 3.09 0.59 -10.05
C ARG A 90 3.49 2.07 -10.06
N LEU A 91 3.17 2.81 -8.99
CA LEU A 91 3.56 4.21 -8.83
C LEU A 91 5.08 4.37 -8.74
N GLY A 92 5.77 3.45 -8.05
CA GLY A 92 7.23 3.41 -8.00
C GLY A 92 7.87 3.25 -9.38
N GLN A 93 7.29 2.41 -10.23
CA GLN A 93 7.74 2.24 -11.61
C GLN A 93 7.53 3.52 -12.45
N GLN A 94 6.36 4.16 -12.33
CA GLN A 94 6.08 5.44 -13.01
C GLN A 94 7.04 6.54 -12.57
N LEU A 95 7.35 6.62 -11.27
CA LEU A 95 8.31 7.57 -10.73
C LEU A 95 9.72 7.34 -11.29
N ALA A 96 10.14 6.07 -11.41
CA ALA A 96 11.43 5.73 -12.01
C ALA A 96 11.50 6.13 -13.49
N GLU A 97 10.43 5.93 -14.26
CA GLU A 97 10.34 6.36 -15.66
C GLU A 97 10.41 7.88 -15.80
N GLU A 98 9.63 8.64 -15.01
CA GLU A 98 9.69 10.10 -15.01
C GLU A 98 11.06 10.63 -14.60
N LYS A 99 11.72 9.97 -13.64
CA LYS A 99 13.10 10.28 -13.28
C LYS A 99 14.04 10.10 -14.48
N THR A 100 13.94 8.99 -15.21
CA THR A 100 14.77 8.80 -16.42
C THR A 100 14.50 9.85 -17.49
N ARG A 101 13.24 10.22 -17.73
CA ARG A 101 12.86 11.28 -18.70
C ARG A 101 13.43 12.64 -18.30
N THR A 102 13.37 12.97 -17.02
CA THR A 102 13.90 14.23 -16.50
C THR A 102 15.43 14.27 -16.58
N ASP A 103 16.11 13.17 -16.27
CA ASP A 103 17.57 13.03 -16.42
C ASP A 103 17.99 13.18 -17.90
N GLU A 104 17.29 12.56 -18.85
CA GLU A 104 17.54 12.71 -20.30
C GLU A 104 17.35 14.16 -20.78
N CYS A 105 16.29 14.82 -20.34
CA CYS A 105 16.03 16.24 -20.63
C CYS A 105 17.15 17.13 -20.09
N PHE A 106 17.62 16.85 -18.87
CA PHE A 106 18.71 17.58 -18.24
C PHE A 106 20.02 17.45 -19.04
N VAL A 107 20.39 16.25 -19.47
CA VAL A 107 21.57 16.02 -20.32
C VAL A 107 21.45 16.81 -21.63
N THR A 108 20.27 16.81 -22.25
CA THR A 108 20.01 17.55 -23.49
C THR A 108 20.22 19.06 -23.30
N LEU A 109 19.65 19.63 -22.24
CA LEU A 109 19.81 21.04 -21.91
C LEU A 109 21.27 21.38 -21.58
N GLN A 110 22.00 20.48 -20.92
CA GLN A 110 23.42 20.68 -20.64
C GLN A 110 24.27 20.74 -21.91
N ILE A 111 23.97 19.89 -22.91
CA ILE A 111 24.63 19.93 -24.23
C ILE A 111 24.36 21.26 -24.92
N GLN A 112 23.09 21.67 -25.00
CA GLN A 112 22.71 22.94 -25.62
C GLN A 112 23.39 24.13 -24.95
N LEU A 113 23.49 24.12 -23.63
CA LEU A 113 24.16 25.18 -22.87
C LEU A 113 25.65 25.29 -23.25
N LYS A 114 26.36 24.17 -23.34
CA LYS A 114 27.76 24.14 -23.78
C LYS A 114 27.92 24.66 -25.22
N GLU A 115 27.03 24.27 -26.12
CA GLU A 115 27.03 24.77 -27.50
C GLU A 115 26.83 26.29 -27.55
N LYS A 116 25.87 26.82 -26.77
CA LYS A 116 25.64 28.27 -26.70
C LYS A 116 26.82 29.02 -26.09
N GLN A 117 27.46 28.48 -25.05
CA GLN A 117 28.67 29.05 -24.47
C GLN A 117 29.82 29.10 -25.47
N HIS A 118 30.03 28.03 -26.24
CA HIS A 118 31.04 28.01 -27.30
C HIS A 118 30.77 29.09 -28.36
N VAL A 119 29.52 29.25 -28.80
CA VAL A 119 29.14 30.31 -29.76
C VAL A 119 29.42 31.70 -29.20
N ILE A 120 29.13 31.95 -27.92
CA ILE A 120 29.44 33.23 -27.26
C ILE A 120 30.95 33.50 -27.30
N SER A 121 31.78 32.51 -26.94
CA SER A 121 33.24 32.65 -26.96
C SER A 121 33.76 33.01 -28.36
N CYS A 122 33.29 32.32 -29.41
CA CYS A 122 33.67 32.65 -30.79
C CYS A 122 33.31 34.09 -31.17
N LEU A 123 32.13 34.55 -30.75
CA LEU A 123 31.68 35.93 -31.02
C LEU A 123 32.49 36.96 -30.22
N GLU A 124 32.93 36.64 -29.00
CA GLU A 124 33.80 37.49 -28.19
C GLU A 124 35.19 37.64 -28.81
N ASP A 125 35.77 36.55 -29.33
CA ASP A 125 37.04 36.56 -30.06
C ASP A 125 36.94 37.42 -31.33
N GLU A 126 35.86 37.23 -32.11
CA GLU A 126 35.62 38.03 -33.32
C GLU A 126 35.43 39.52 -32.99
N ASN A 127 34.67 39.84 -31.93
CA ASN A 127 34.47 41.21 -31.49
C ASN A 127 35.80 41.86 -31.07
N THR A 128 36.65 41.11 -30.38
CA THR A 128 37.99 41.56 -29.96
C THR A 128 38.88 41.83 -31.18
N ALA A 129 38.93 40.91 -32.14
CA ALA A 129 39.70 41.09 -33.38
C ALA A 129 39.20 42.28 -34.22
N LEU A 130 37.88 42.51 -34.25
CA LEU A 130 37.30 43.67 -34.93
C LEU A 130 37.68 44.98 -34.24
N ARG A 131 37.66 45.04 -32.90
CA ARG A 131 38.11 46.21 -32.12
C ARG A 131 39.58 46.52 -32.38
N GLU A 132 40.45 45.51 -32.39
CA GLU A 132 41.88 45.67 -32.72
C GLU A 132 42.08 46.20 -34.14
N ARG A 133 41.37 45.64 -35.12
CA ARG A 133 41.42 46.11 -36.51
C ARG A 133 40.94 47.55 -36.65
N MET A 134 39.92 47.96 -35.89
CA MET A 134 39.47 49.34 -35.83
C MET A 134 40.55 50.27 -35.27
N ILE A 135 41.25 49.86 -34.20
CA ILE A 135 42.36 50.64 -33.63
C ILE A 135 43.49 50.79 -34.65
N LEU A 136 43.93 49.70 -35.29
CA LEU A 136 44.96 49.73 -36.33
C LEU A 136 44.56 50.63 -37.50
N PHE A 137 43.30 50.57 -37.95
CA PHE A 137 42.82 51.45 -39.01
C PHE A 137 42.83 52.93 -38.58
N HIS A 138 42.47 53.23 -37.33
CA HIS A 138 42.53 54.59 -36.79
C HIS A 138 43.98 55.08 -36.66
N GLU A 139 44.91 54.23 -36.21
CA GLU A 139 46.34 54.53 -36.16
C GLU A 139 46.93 54.76 -37.56
N HIS A 140 46.58 53.93 -38.55
CA HIS A 140 46.97 54.14 -39.94
C HIS A 140 46.33 55.39 -40.56
N ALA A 141 45.10 55.75 -40.19
CA ALA A 141 44.47 56.99 -40.59
C ALA A 141 45.18 58.22 -39.98
N ASN A 142 45.67 58.11 -38.74
CA ASN A 142 46.43 59.16 -38.05
C ASN A 142 47.92 59.22 -38.48
N GLN A 143 48.50 58.11 -38.97
CA GLN A 143 49.87 58.03 -39.49
C GLN A 143 49.98 58.28 -41.00
N SER A 144 48.86 58.26 -41.73
CA SER A 144 48.82 58.74 -43.11
C SER A 144 49.10 60.24 -43.11
N PRO A 145 50.12 60.73 -43.84
CA PRO A 145 50.36 62.15 -44.04
C PRO A 145 49.35 62.72 -45.04
N ASN A 146 48.06 62.51 -44.80
CA ASN A 146 47.02 63.12 -45.58
C ASN A 146 46.83 64.59 -45.21
N ASP A 147 47.20 65.03 -44.00
CA ASP A 147 47.27 66.47 -43.70
C ASP A 147 48.40 67.17 -44.47
N VAL A 148 49.55 66.51 -44.69
CA VAL A 148 50.66 67.11 -45.45
C VAL A 148 50.45 67.02 -46.97
N LYS A 149 49.83 65.94 -47.48
CA LYS A 149 49.49 65.84 -48.91
C LYS A 149 48.30 66.73 -49.30
N LEU A 150 47.29 66.85 -48.45
CA LEU A 150 46.14 67.72 -48.71
C LEU A 150 46.57 69.19 -48.68
N ASP A 151 47.43 69.59 -47.76
CA ASP A 151 47.92 70.97 -47.67
C ASP A 151 48.88 71.34 -48.83
N LYS A 152 49.64 70.36 -49.35
CA LYS A 152 50.47 70.53 -50.56
C LYS A 152 49.63 70.58 -51.84
N TYR A 153 48.56 69.78 -51.94
CA TYR A 153 47.58 69.84 -53.03
C TYR A 153 46.76 71.13 -53.00
N LEU A 154 46.30 71.58 -51.83
CA LEU A 154 45.59 72.84 -51.65
C LEU A 154 46.48 74.04 -51.97
N ARG A 155 47.78 74.02 -51.63
CA ARG A 155 48.74 75.05 -52.06
C ARG A 155 49.03 75.03 -53.55
N TYR A 156 49.09 73.86 -54.19
CA TYR A 156 49.23 73.74 -55.65
C TYR A 156 48.00 74.28 -56.40
N TYR A 157 46.79 73.91 -55.97
CA TYR A 157 45.54 74.41 -56.56
C TYR A 157 45.29 75.89 -56.25
N SER A 158 45.68 76.37 -55.06
CA SER A 158 45.68 77.80 -54.74
C SER A 158 46.61 78.57 -55.67
N LYS A 159 47.85 78.09 -55.90
CA LYS A 159 48.82 78.72 -56.80
C LYS A 159 48.37 78.73 -58.26
N ILE A 160 47.71 77.66 -58.72
CA ILE A 160 47.12 77.56 -60.06
C ILE A 160 45.90 78.49 -60.20
N MET A 161 45.04 78.58 -59.20
CA MET A 161 43.88 79.49 -59.20
C MET A 161 44.30 80.97 -59.17
N THR A 162 45.36 81.33 -58.41
CA THR A 162 45.89 82.71 -58.41
C THR A 162 46.64 83.06 -59.69
N GLN A 163 47.11 82.07 -60.47
CA GLN A 163 47.77 82.29 -61.77
C GLN A 163 46.81 82.24 -62.97
N MET A 164 45.62 81.63 -62.84
CA MET A 164 44.63 81.49 -63.93
C MET A 164 43.46 82.48 -63.89
N LEU A 165 43.34 83.36 -62.87
CA LEU A 165 42.35 84.45 -62.80
C LEU A 165 43.10 85.79 -62.64
N LEU A 166 43.85 86.23 -63.66
CA LEU A 166 43.50 87.14 -64.79
C LEU A 166 43.23 88.60 -64.35
N PRO A 167 43.90 89.64 -64.90
CA PRO A 167 43.36 90.99 -64.78
C PRO A 167 42.28 91.14 -65.85
N GLY A 168 41.04 90.89 -65.44
CA GLY A 168 39.83 91.08 -66.23
C GLY A 168 38.59 90.76 -65.41
N ASP A 169 38.30 91.64 -64.44
CA ASP A 169 37.02 91.85 -63.74
C ASP A 169 36.09 90.64 -63.57
N LEU A 170 36.29 89.86 -62.50
CA LEU A 170 35.20 89.12 -61.86
C LEU A 170 35.27 89.27 -60.33
N ASP A 171 34.12 89.63 -59.78
CA ASP A 171 33.82 90.09 -58.43
C ASP A 171 34.36 89.17 -57.29
N GLU A 172 35.20 89.75 -56.42
CA GLU A 172 35.84 89.10 -55.28
C GLU A 172 34.83 88.51 -54.27
N ALA A 173 33.58 88.99 -54.29
CA ALA A 173 32.47 88.45 -53.53
C ALA A 173 32.03 87.05 -54.00
N LEU A 174 32.13 86.74 -55.30
CA LEU A 174 31.68 85.47 -55.87
C LEU A 174 32.67 84.32 -55.57
N VAL A 175 33.97 84.64 -55.53
CA VAL A 175 35.04 83.69 -55.20
C VAL A 175 35.02 83.33 -53.71
N GLN A 176 34.76 84.29 -52.79
CA GLN A 176 34.58 83.98 -51.37
C GLN A 176 33.31 83.18 -51.07
N SER A 177 32.21 83.46 -51.79
CA SER A 177 30.93 82.73 -51.63
C SER A 177 31.05 81.27 -52.08
N THR A 178 31.69 81.02 -53.23
CA THR A 178 31.94 79.66 -53.72
C THR A 178 32.92 78.89 -52.83
N TRP A 179 33.93 79.55 -52.25
CA TRP A 179 34.83 78.92 -51.28
C TRP A 179 34.15 78.57 -49.95
N LYS A 180 33.21 79.40 -49.47
CA LYS A 180 32.35 79.06 -48.32
C LYS A 180 31.42 77.88 -48.63
N HIS A 181 30.89 77.80 -49.85
CA HIS A 181 30.01 76.70 -50.26
C HIS A 181 30.79 75.38 -50.37
N VAL A 182 31.99 75.38 -50.96
CA VAL A 182 32.85 74.18 -51.04
C VAL A 182 33.34 73.74 -49.66
N ARG A 183 33.72 74.67 -48.76
CA ARG A 183 34.01 74.35 -47.36
C ARG A 183 32.79 73.78 -46.63
N GLY A 184 31.60 74.32 -46.87
CA GLY A 184 30.34 73.83 -46.31
C GLY A 184 29.99 72.42 -46.79
N VAL A 185 30.19 72.12 -48.07
CA VAL A 185 29.93 70.80 -48.65
C VAL A 185 30.92 69.75 -48.13
N VAL A 186 32.21 70.09 -48.01
CA VAL A 186 33.24 69.18 -47.45
C VAL A 186 33.06 68.98 -45.94
N ALA A 187 32.63 70.02 -45.20
CA ALA A 187 32.26 69.88 -43.79
C ALA A 187 30.98 69.06 -43.58
N CYS A 188 29.99 69.18 -44.48
CA CYS A 188 28.76 68.38 -44.45
C CYS A 188 29.03 66.89 -44.73
N THR A 189 29.90 66.54 -45.67
CA THR A 189 30.22 65.13 -45.94
C THR A 189 31.03 64.49 -44.81
N ALA A 190 31.93 65.24 -44.16
CA ALA A 190 32.63 64.79 -42.95
C ALA A 190 31.69 64.63 -41.75
N TYR A 191 30.73 65.54 -41.57
CA TYR A 191 29.71 65.46 -40.51
C TYR A 191 28.80 64.25 -40.70
N TYR A 192 28.29 63.99 -41.91
CA TYR A 192 27.47 62.82 -42.21
C TYR A 192 28.23 61.49 -42.02
N ALA A 193 29.52 61.43 -42.35
CA ALA A 193 30.35 60.25 -42.06
C ALA A 193 30.51 60.02 -40.53
N SER A 194 30.68 61.09 -39.74
CA SER A 194 30.77 61.01 -38.28
C SER A 194 29.44 60.61 -37.60
N VAL A 195 28.30 61.08 -38.13
CA VAL A 195 26.96 60.76 -37.62
C VAL A 195 26.57 59.31 -37.96
N CYS A 196 26.96 58.81 -39.14
CA CYS A 196 26.79 57.40 -39.51
C CYS A 196 27.67 56.48 -38.64
N ALA A 197 28.92 56.86 -38.34
CA ALA A 197 29.79 56.12 -37.43
C ALA A 197 29.23 56.10 -35.99
N MET A 198 28.66 57.22 -35.52
CA MET A 198 28.00 57.28 -34.20
C MET A 198 26.69 56.48 -34.14
N HIS A 199 25.90 56.39 -35.21
CA HIS A 199 24.67 55.58 -35.23
C HIS A 199 24.95 54.07 -35.22
N VAL A 200 26.05 53.63 -35.85
CA VAL A 200 26.50 52.22 -35.78
C VAL A 200 27.02 51.87 -34.39
N LEU A 201 27.76 52.79 -33.74
CA LEU A 201 28.21 52.62 -32.36
C LEU A 201 27.06 52.65 -31.33
N ARG A 202 25.99 53.41 -31.59
CA ARG A 202 24.79 53.47 -30.72
C ARG A 202 23.92 52.21 -30.80
N ARG A 203 23.95 51.48 -31.92
CA ARG A 203 23.26 50.18 -32.07
C ARG A 203 24.00 49.01 -31.41
N LEU A 204 25.28 49.20 -31.04
CA LEU A 204 26.14 48.22 -30.35
C LEU A 204 26.14 48.35 -28.81
N GLY A 205 25.26 49.17 -28.24
CA GLY A 205 24.90 49.07 -26.81
C GLY A 205 26.04 49.31 -25.82
N MET A 206 26.84 50.36 -25.97
CA MET A 206 27.78 50.78 -24.94
C MET A 206 27.25 51.96 -24.13
N GLY A 207 26.73 51.66 -22.93
CA GLY A 207 26.49 52.62 -21.87
C GLY A 207 27.79 53.01 -21.17
N ILE A 208 27.94 54.30 -20.90
CA ILE A 208 29.09 54.89 -20.19
C ILE A 208 28.90 54.64 -18.69
N PHE A 209 29.92 54.10 -18.02
CA PHE A 209 30.13 54.28 -16.58
C PHE A 209 31.54 54.84 -16.36
N GLN A 210 31.60 55.98 -15.68
CA GLN A 210 32.80 56.78 -15.41
C GLN A 210 32.98 56.95 -13.89
N HIS A 211 34.24 57.20 -13.48
CA HIS A 211 34.82 57.53 -12.15
C HIS A 211 35.58 56.35 -11.50
N CYS A 212 36.88 56.40 -11.11
CA CYS A 212 37.84 57.49 -10.80
C CYS A 212 39.34 57.06 -11.00
N LEU A 213 40.17 58.06 -11.37
CA LEU A 213 41.63 58.38 -11.12
C LEU A 213 42.53 57.48 -10.19
N PRO A 214 43.88 57.69 -10.11
CA PRO A 214 44.91 57.84 -11.15
C PRO A 214 46.29 57.17 -10.85
N SER A 215 47.14 57.14 -11.89
CA SER A 215 48.62 57.29 -11.90
C SER A 215 49.58 56.34 -11.15
N SER A 216 50.52 55.84 -11.96
CA SER A 216 51.98 55.73 -11.74
C SER A 216 52.57 54.38 -11.29
N GLY A 217 53.61 53.98 -12.03
CA GLY A 217 54.80 53.36 -11.45
C GLY A 217 55.03 51.87 -11.73
N ASN A 218 55.83 51.60 -12.76
CA ASN A 218 56.70 50.42 -12.95
C ASN A 218 56.88 49.47 -11.75
N VAL A 219 56.53 48.18 -11.93
CA VAL A 219 57.40 47.00 -11.70
C VAL A 219 56.84 45.82 -12.55
N VAL A 220 57.67 45.22 -13.41
CA VAL A 220 57.49 43.87 -14.02
C VAL A 220 57.63 42.81 -12.88
N PRO A 221 57.08 41.54 -12.84
CA PRO A 221 56.66 40.62 -13.93
C PRO A 221 55.43 39.69 -13.66
N SER A 222 55.01 38.93 -14.69
CA SER A 222 54.59 37.50 -14.60
C SER A 222 53.45 37.01 -13.67
N ILE A 223 52.20 37.49 -13.79
CA ILE A 223 51.05 36.81 -13.11
C ILE A 223 49.93 36.33 -14.07
N ALA A 224 49.90 36.75 -15.33
CA ALA A 224 48.84 36.34 -16.27
C ALA A 224 49.01 34.95 -16.90
N LYS A 225 49.94 34.11 -16.43
CA LYS A 225 50.19 32.74 -16.96
C LYS A 225 50.21 31.63 -15.91
N GLN A 226 49.86 31.92 -14.66
CA GLN A 226 49.87 30.92 -13.57
C GLN A 226 48.53 30.70 -12.86
N THR A 227 47.49 31.49 -13.13
CA THR A 227 46.16 31.23 -12.56
C THR A 227 45.29 30.32 -13.43
N ALA A 228 45.42 30.39 -14.77
CA ALA A 228 44.67 29.51 -15.68
C ALA A 228 45.11 28.04 -15.63
N THR A 229 46.41 27.76 -15.45
CA THR A 229 46.94 26.39 -15.36
C THR A 229 46.79 25.75 -13.98
N SER A 230 46.60 26.54 -12.92
CA SER A 230 46.40 26.00 -11.56
C SER A 230 44.95 25.63 -11.26
N GLN A 231 43.96 26.35 -11.82
CA GLN A 231 42.55 26.02 -11.67
C GLN A 231 42.13 24.83 -12.55
N ASP A 232 42.71 24.69 -13.74
CA ASP A 232 42.43 23.55 -14.63
C ASP A 232 42.92 22.21 -14.06
N GLU A 233 44.10 22.19 -13.43
CA GLU A 233 44.62 20.98 -12.77
C GLU A 233 43.80 20.62 -11.52
N ILE A 234 43.32 21.60 -10.74
CA ILE A 234 42.43 21.35 -9.58
C ILE A 234 41.09 20.75 -10.04
N VAL A 235 40.47 21.32 -11.08
CA VAL A 235 39.19 20.83 -11.62
C VAL A 235 39.36 19.43 -12.23
N LYS A 236 40.49 19.14 -12.86
CA LYS A 236 40.81 17.83 -13.42
C LYS A 236 41.00 16.76 -12.35
N ASP A 237 41.71 17.05 -11.26
CA ASP A 237 41.85 16.15 -10.11
C ASP A 237 40.48 15.88 -9.44
N GLU A 238 39.62 16.90 -9.32
CA GLU A 238 38.25 16.73 -8.83
C GLU A 238 37.39 15.88 -9.76
N ILE A 239 37.50 16.08 -11.08
CA ILE A 239 36.80 15.25 -12.09
C ILE A 239 37.26 13.79 -12.00
N GLU A 240 38.56 13.54 -11.88
CA GLU A 240 39.09 12.19 -11.77
C GLU A 240 38.65 11.51 -10.46
N LYS A 241 38.61 12.27 -9.36
CA LYS A 241 38.06 11.80 -8.07
C LYS A 241 36.58 11.47 -8.17
N MET A 242 35.78 12.34 -8.80
CA MET A 242 34.36 12.09 -9.06
C MET A 242 34.15 10.87 -9.96
N ALA A 243 34.98 10.68 -11.00
CA ALA A 243 34.90 9.53 -11.89
C ALA A 243 35.19 8.21 -11.15
N LYS A 244 36.21 8.18 -10.29
CA LYS A 244 36.51 7.02 -9.42
C LYS A 244 35.33 6.72 -8.49
N GLN A 245 34.76 7.74 -7.86
CA GLN A 245 33.62 7.59 -6.96
C GLN A 245 32.35 7.11 -7.69
N ILE A 246 32.09 7.57 -8.91
CA ILE A 246 30.99 7.09 -9.77
C ILE A 246 31.21 5.62 -10.13
N HIS A 247 32.45 5.24 -10.47
CA HIS A 247 32.79 3.86 -10.81
C HIS A 247 32.58 2.92 -9.61
N GLU A 248 33.08 3.29 -8.43
CA GLU A 248 32.90 2.55 -7.18
C GLU A 248 31.41 2.43 -6.81
N SER A 249 30.65 3.53 -6.91
CA SER A 249 29.21 3.53 -6.69
C SER A 249 28.49 2.60 -7.69
N GLY A 250 28.94 2.57 -8.94
CA GLY A 250 28.40 1.68 -9.98
C GLY A 250 28.65 0.20 -9.68
N LEU A 251 29.83 -0.15 -9.13
CA LEU A 251 30.13 -1.51 -8.68
C LEU A 251 29.25 -1.92 -7.49
N LEU A 252 29.10 -1.05 -6.50
CA LEU A 252 28.22 -1.28 -5.35
C LEU A 252 26.76 -1.48 -5.77
N VAL A 253 26.24 -0.68 -6.70
CA VAL A 253 24.89 -0.84 -7.23
C VAL A 253 24.70 -2.17 -7.95
N LYS A 254 25.72 -2.67 -8.68
CA LYS A 254 25.64 -4.00 -9.30
C LYS A 254 25.57 -5.10 -8.24
N GLN A 255 26.43 -5.04 -7.23
CA GLN A 255 26.44 -6.01 -6.14
C GLN A 255 25.10 -6.03 -5.39
N LEU A 256 24.57 -4.87 -5.01
CA LEU A 256 23.27 -4.77 -4.33
C LEU A 256 22.11 -5.32 -5.17
N LYS A 257 22.17 -5.18 -6.51
CA LYS A 257 21.16 -5.77 -7.41
C LYS A 257 21.23 -7.30 -7.45
N GLU A 258 22.43 -7.87 -7.35
CA GLU A 258 22.62 -9.32 -7.28
C GLU A 258 22.13 -9.86 -5.93
N GLU A 259 22.52 -9.23 -4.83
CA GLU A 259 22.04 -9.55 -3.48
C GLU A 259 20.52 -9.47 -3.37
N LEU A 260 19.89 -8.42 -3.94
CA LEU A 260 18.44 -8.28 -3.97
C LEU A 260 17.74 -9.43 -4.73
N LYS A 261 18.34 -9.91 -5.83
CA LYS A 261 17.80 -11.05 -6.59
C LYS A 261 17.89 -12.34 -5.79
N GLU A 262 19.02 -12.58 -5.11
CA GLU A 262 19.20 -13.76 -4.27
C GLU A 262 18.22 -13.76 -3.09
N VAL A 263 18.06 -12.62 -2.41
CA VAL A 263 17.08 -12.48 -1.32
C VAL A 263 15.66 -12.70 -1.84
N LYS A 264 15.30 -12.14 -3.00
CA LYS A 264 13.98 -12.35 -3.60
C LYS A 264 13.73 -13.82 -3.95
N LEU A 265 14.76 -14.52 -4.45
CA LEU A 265 14.66 -15.95 -4.76
C LEU A 265 14.42 -16.77 -3.48
N LYS A 266 15.22 -16.55 -2.42
CA LYS A 266 15.06 -17.24 -1.13
C LYS A 266 13.70 -16.97 -0.51
N ALA A 267 13.24 -15.72 -0.52
CA ALA A 267 11.92 -15.36 -0.01
C ALA A 267 10.79 -16.05 -0.78
N ASN A 268 10.96 -16.30 -2.08
CA ASN A 268 9.99 -17.04 -2.88
C ASN A 268 9.99 -18.54 -2.55
N GLU A 269 11.16 -19.15 -2.40
CA GLU A 269 11.30 -20.56 -1.96
C GLU A 269 10.66 -20.77 -0.57
N GLU A 270 10.96 -19.89 0.40
CA GLU A 270 10.36 -19.92 1.74
C GLU A 270 8.82 -19.75 1.72
N ALA A 271 8.30 -18.92 0.80
CA ALA A 271 6.86 -18.74 0.64
C ALA A 271 6.17 -19.97 0.03
N GLU A 272 6.84 -20.66 -0.90
CA GLU A 272 6.36 -21.92 -1.49
C GLU A 272 6.35 -23.05 -0.44
N ASP A 273 7.43 -23.19 0.34
CA ASP A 273 7.52 -24.15 1.45
C ASP A 273 6.41 -23.93 2.48
N LEU A 274 6.21 -22.68 2.91
CA LEU A 274 5.14 -22.33 3.86
C LEU A 274 3.74 -22.65 3.28
N THR A 275 3.53 -22.39 1.99
CA THR A 275 2.27 -22.71 1.31
C THR A 275 2.00 -24.21 1.31
N GLN A 276 3.04 -25.02 1.09
CA GLN A 276 2.93 -26.47 1.16
C GLN A 276 2.64 -26.95 2.59
N GLU A 277 3.39 -26.49 3.60
CA GLU A 277 3.14 -26.83 5.00
C GLU A 277 1.71 -26.47 5.42
N MET A 278 1.22 -25.31 4.97
CA MET A 278 -0.16 -24.88 5.22
C MET A 278 -1.20 -25.77 4.55
N ALA A 279 -0.92 -26.30 3.36
CA ALA A 279 -1.80 -27.25 2.68
C ALA A 279 -1.81 -28.61 3.40
N GLU A 280 -0.65 -29.11 3.84
CA GLU A 280 -0.54 -30.36 4.60
C GLU A 280 -1.29 -30.28 5.93
N LEU A 281 -1.13 -29.18 6.67
CA LEU A 281 -1.88 -28.93 7.91
C LEU A 281 -3.38 -28.87 7.65
N ARG A 282 -3.83 -28.18 6.59
CA ARG A 282 -5.27 -28.14 6.22
C ARG A 282 -5.82 -29.55 5.96
N TYR A 283 -5.08 -30.38 5.24
CA TYR A 283 -5.49 -31.77 4.98
C TYR A 283 -5.61 -32.57 6.28
N GLN A 284 -4.61 -32.49 7.17
CA GLN A 284 -4.63 -33.15 8.47
C GLN A 284 -5.82 -32.70 9.33
N PHE A 285 -6.06 -31.38 9.43
CA PHE A 285 -7.22 -30.85 10.16
C PHE A 285 -8.54 -31.34 9.58
N THR A 286 -8.65 -31.40 8.24
CA THR A 286 -9.87 -31.86 7.58
C THR A 286 -10.17 -33.32 7.92
N VAL A 287 -9.16 -34.19 7.88
CA VAL A 287 -9.31 -35.60 8.27
C VAL A 287 -9.73 -35.72 9.72
N MET A 288 -9.08 -35.00 10.65
CA MET A 288 -9.46 -35.02 12.07
C MET A 288 -10.89 -34.52 12.31
N LEU A 289 -11.32 -33.46 11.60
CA LEU A 289 -12.68 -32.93 11.70
C LEU A 289 -13.73 -33.92 11.19
N GLU A 290 -13.45 -34.63 10.09
CA GLU A 290 -14.33 -35.68 9.60
C GLU A 290 -14.45 -36.85 10.58
N GLU A 291 -13.34 -37.27 11.19
CA GLU A 291 -13.33 -38.32 12.21
C GLU A 291 -14.11 -37.92 13.45
N GLU A 292 -13.94 -36.68 13.93
CA GLU A 292 -14.68 -36.14 15.07
C GLU A 292 -16.17 -36.02 14.76
N SER A 293 -16.54 -35.59 13.55
CA SER A 293 -17.94 -35.55 13.09
C SER A 293 -18.57 -36.94 13.12
N LYS A 294 -17.87 -37.97 12.62
CA LYS A 294 -18.33 -39.38 12.69
C LYS A 294 -18.46 -39.87 14.13
N ARG A 295 -17.50 -39.54 15.00
CA ARG A 295 -17.56 -39.92 16.42
C ARG A 295 -18.75 -39.29 17.12
N ARG A 296 -19.01 -37.99 16.91
CA ARG A 296 -20.16 -37.30 17.49
C ARG A 296 -21.48 -37.91 17.02
N ALA A 297 -21.64 -38.12 15.72
CA ALA A 297 -22.84 -38.76 15.17
C ALA A 297 -23.09 -40.13 15.78
N PHE A 298 -22.05 -40.95 15.98
CA PHE A 298 -22.17 -42.25 16.63
C PHE A 298 -22.60 -42.15 18.11
N VAL A 299 -22.01 -41.23 18.88
CA VAL A 299 -22.34 -41.03 20.29
C VAL A 299 -23.77 -40.49 20.46
N GLU A 300 -24.17 -39.56 19.60
CA GLU A 300 -25.52 -38.99 19.56
C GLU A 300 -26.54 -40.08 19.25
N GLU A 301 -26.32 -40.89 18.20
CA GLU A 301 -27.20 -41.98 17.84
C GLU A 301 -27.31 -43.04 18.95
N ALA A 302 -26.20 -43.38 19.62
CA ALA A 302 -26.22 -44.27 20.78
C ALA A 302 -27.01 -43.68 21.97
N SER A 303 -26.94 -42.36 22.17
CA SER A 303 -27.68 -41.66 23.23
C SER A 303 -29.17 -41.62 22.93
N ILE A 304 -29.56 -41.35 21.69
CA ILE A 304 -30.96 -41.39 21.23
C ILE A 304 -31.55 -42.78 21.44
N ARG A 305 -30.87 -43.84 20.96
CA ARG A 305 -31.32 -45.23 21.16
C ARG A 305 -31.52 -45.56 22.63
N ARG A 306 -30.62 -45.11 23.51
CA ARG A 306 -30.74 -45.34 24.96
C ARG A 306 -31.97 -44.65 25.55
N VAL A 307 -32.31 -43.45 25.07
CA VAL A 307 -33.55 -42.76 25.48
C VAL A 307 -34.78 -43.54 25.02
N GLU A 308 -34.81 -44.00 23.77
CA GLU A 308 -35.90 -44.82 23.22
C GLU A 308 -36.09 -46.13 24.01
N ASP A 309 -34.99 -46.82 24.32
CA ASP A 309 -35.01 -48.04 25.14
C ASP A 309 -35.58 -47.78 26.55
N LEU A 310 -35.18 -46.67 27.19
CA LEU A 310 -35.68 -46.28 28.50
C LEU A 310 -37.17 -45.90 28.43
N GLU A 311 -37.60 -45.20 27.38
CA GLU A 311 -39.02 -44.87 27.16
C GLU A 311 -39.87 -46.13 27.02
N LEU A 312 -39.39 -47.12 26.25
CA LEU A 312 -40.06 -48.40 26.09
C LEU A 312 -40.12 -49.18 27.41
N GLN A 313 -39.04 -49.19 28.19
CA GLN A 313 -39.02 -49.82 29.51
C GLN A 313 -40.00 -49.16 30.50
N VAL A 314 -40.07 -47.82 30.51
CA VAL A 314 -41.05 -47.08 31.32
C VAL A 314 -42.47 -47.46 30.92
N GLN A 315 -42.77 -47.51 29.62
CA GLN A 315 -44.10 -47.87 29.14
C GLN A 315 -44.49 -49.31 29.56
N ASN A 316 -43.60 -50.28 29.39
CA ASN A 316 -43.84 -51.66 29.78
C ASN A 316 -44.11 -51.80 31.30
N GLU A 317 -43.35 -51.11 32.14
CA GLU A 317 -43.56 -51.14 33.60
C GLU A 317 -44.82 -50.40 34.02
N GLN A 318 -45.23 -49.34 33.31
CA GLN A 318 -46.53 -48.69 33.51
C GLN A 318 -47.68 -49.64 33.18
N GLU A 319 -47.62 -50.37 32.06
CA GLU A 319 -48.63 -51.36 31.68
C GLU A 319 -48.70 -52.53 32.69
N ARG A 320 -47.53 -52.96 33.20
CA ARG A 320 -47.42 -53.99 34.23
C ARG A 320 -48.04 -53.53 35.55
N SER A 321 -47.72 -52.32 36.01
CA SER A 321 -48.33 -51.70 37.19
C SER A 321 -49.86 -51.58 37.02
N ALA A 322 -50.33 -51.06 35.89
CA ALA A 322 -51.76 -50.93 35.60
C ALA A 322 -52.50 -52.28 35.60
N THR A 323 -51.83 -53.34 35.16
CA THR A 323 -52.37 -54.71 35.20
C THR A 323 -52.38 -55.27 36.63
N ALA A 324 -51.32 -55.07 37.39
CA ALA A 324 -51.24 -55.47 38.80
C ALA A 324 -52.29 -54.76 39.66
N MET A 325 -52.51 -53.46 39.42
CA MET A 325 -53.54 -52.66 40.08
C MET A 325 -54.94 -53.21 39.83
N ARG A 326 -55.28 -53.56 38.58
CA ARG A 326 -56.57 -54.18 38.24
C ARG A 326 -56.76 -55.50 38.98
N ARG A 327 -55.75 -56.38 38.98
CA ARG A 327 -55.79 -57.66 39.73
C ARG A 327 -55.94 -57.43 41.23
N PHE A 328 -55.24 -56.45 41.78
CA PHE A 328 -55.32 -56.10 43.19
C PHE A 328 -56.75 -55.68 43.56
N GLN A 329 -57.36 -54.81 42.76
CA GLN A 329 -58.75 -54.37 42.93
C GLN A 329 -59.73 -55.55 42.88
N GLU A 330 -59.60 -56.45 41.90
CA GLU A 330 -60.45 -57.64 41.77
C GLU A 330 -60.36 -58.57 42.99
N VAL A 331 -59.14 -58.90 43.42
CA VAL A 331 -58.90 -59.78 44.59
C VAL A 331 -59.40 -59.11 45.88
N ASN A 332 -59.21 -57.79 46.01
CA ASN A 332 -59.69 -57.03 47.16
C ASN A 332 -61.22 -57.00 47.22
N GLU A 333 -61.92 -56.80 46.11
CA GLU A 333 -63.39 -56.85 46.06
C GLU A 333 -63.92 -58.25 46.39
N LEU A 334 -63.26 -59.32 45.93
CA LEU A 334 -63.60 -60.69 46.31
C LEU A 334 -63.37 -60.95 47.81
N ALA A 335 -62.27 -60.47 48.37
CA ALA A 335 -61.97 -60.58 49.80
C ALA A 335 -63.02 -59.82 50.65
N LYS A 336 -63.42 -58.62 50.23
CA LYS A 336 -64.52 -57.86 50.87
C LYS A 336 -65.83 -58.64 50.84
N LYS A 337 -66.22 -59.18 49.68
CA LYS A 337 -67.43 -60.01 49.55
C LYS A 337 -67.39 -61.19 50.52
N GLN A 338 -66.31 -61.97 50.53
CA GLN A 338 -66.16 -63.09 51.45
C GLN A 338 -66.19 -62.67 52.93
N SER A 339 -65.54 -61.55 53.28
CA SER A 339 -65.57 -61.01 54.65
C SER A 339 -67.00 -60.70 55.12
N THR A 340 -67.83 -60.10 54.24
CA THR A 340 -69.23 -59.83 54.56
C THR A 340 -70.05 -61.12 54.74
N GLU A 341 -69.78 -62.16 53.95
CA GLU A 341 -70.45 -63.46 54.06
C GLU A 341 -70.06 -64.21 55.34
N ILE A 342 -68.77 -64.25 55.67
CA ILE A 342 -68.27 -64.82 56.93
C ILE A 342 -68.91 -64.09 58.12
N SER A 343 -68.99 -62.75 58.06
CA SER A 343 -69.65 -61.95 59.10
C SER A 343 -71.16 -62.21 59.24
N LYS A 344 -71.84 -62.59 58.15
CA LYS A 344 -73.26 -63.00 58.19
C LYS A 344 -73.42 -64.39 58.81
N LEU A 345 -72.61 -65.35 58.37
CA LEU A 345 -72.64 -66.73 58.88
C LEU A 345 -72.24 -66.80 60.36
N LYS A 346 -71.25 -66.01 60.78
CA LYS A 346 -70.85 -65.90 62.19
C LYS A 346 -72.01 -65.41 63.06
N ARG A 347 -72.68 -64.32 62.64
CA ARG A 347 -73.88 -63.82 63.33
C ARG A 347 -75.02 -64.84 63.38
N ALA A 348 -75.17 -65.68 62.35
CA ALA A 348 -76.19 -66.72 62.31
C ALA A 348 -75.92 -67.91 63.24
N LEU A 349 -74.68 -68.08 63.73
CA LEU A 349 -74.31 -69.09 64.72
C LEU A 349 -74.26 -68.55 66.16
N GLU A 350 -74.27 -67.24 66.34
CA GLU A 350 -74.37 -66.56 67.64
C GLU A 350 -75.83 -66.44 68.13
N VAL A 351 -76.80 -66.81 67.28
CA VAL A 351 -78.24 -66.98 67.58
C VAL A 351 -78.55 -68.46 67.76
#